data_AF-X0YCU0-F1
#
_entry.id   AF-X0YCU0-F1
#
_cell.length_a   1.000
_cell.length_b   1.000
_cell.length_c   1.000
_cell.angle_alpha   90.00
_cell.angle_beta   90.00
_cell.angle_gamma   90.00
#
_symmetry.space_group_name_H-M   'P 1'
#
loop_
_entity.id
_entity.type
_entity.pdbx_description
1 polymer ?
#
loop_
_entity_poly.entity_id
_entity_poly.type
_entity_poly.pdbx_seq_one_letter_code
_entity_poly.pdbx_strand_id
1 'polypeptide(L)'
;DVLVLEVENHSDSDFQLKNMSGYSFFGTTDTIAIPQHQITQIGVKTGTRVEKVSLEFEVQNALVQPGKYATIVLSSDEIDIRE
;
A
#
# COMPACT_ATOMS: atom_id res chain seq x y z
N ASP A 1 16.93 3.86 -3.17
CA ASP A 1 16.46 3.61 -1.80
C ASP A 1 15.21 2.75 -1.79
N VAL A 2 15.01 1.95 -0.75
CA VAL A 2 13.81 1.10 -0.55
C VAL A 2 13.26 1.37 0.85
N LEU A 3 12.02 1.83 0.91
CA LEU A 3 11.27 2.03 2.14
C LEU A 3 10.43 0.79 2.43
N VAL A 4 10.56 0.21 3.61
CA VAL A 4 9.71 -0.92 4.04
C VAL A 4 8.58 -0.36 4.89
N LEU A 5 7.35 -0.73 4.54
CA LEU A 5 6.14 -0.35 5.25
C LEU A 5 5.45 -1.59 5.80
N GLU A 6 4.89 -1.48 7.00
CA GLU A 6 3.99 -2.49 7.56
C GLU A 6 2.55 -1.99 7.45
N VAL A 7 1.72 -2.75 6.76
CA VAL A 7 0.29 -2.46 6.60
C VAL A 7 -0.50 -3.52 7.33
N GLU A 8 -1.25 -3.11 8.34
CA GLU A 8 -2.12 -4.00 9.12
C GLU A 8 -3.57 -3.85 8.67
N ASN A 9 -4.22 -4.98 8.37
CA ASN A 9 -5.64 -5.02 8.07
C ASN A 9 -6.43 -5.46 9.30
N HIS A 10 -7.19 -4.53 9.89
CA HIS A 10 -8.04 -4.77 11.07
C HIS A 10 -9.45 -5.26 10.71
N SER A 11 -9.76 -5.46 9.43
CA SER A 11 -11.09 -5.87 8.98
C SER A 11 -11.23 -7.39 8.85
N ASP A 12 -12.48 -7.86 8.79
CA ASP A 12 -12.86 -9.25 8.53
C ASP A 12 -12.93 -9.57 7.01
N SER A 13 -12.13 -8.88 6.19
CA SER A 13 -12.09 -9.10 4.74
C SER A 13 -10.70 -8.87 4.16
N ASP A 14 -10.32 -9.69 3.19
CA ASP A 14 -9.07 -9.52 2.46
C ASP A 14 -9.16 -8.28 1.56
N PHE A 15 -8.05 -7.56 1.37
CA PHE A 15 -7.97 -6.47 0.41
C PHE A 15 -7.05 -6.83 -0.76
N GLN A 16 -7.54 -6.62 -1.98
CA GLN A 16 -6.72 -6.66 -3.18
C GLN A 16 -6.43 -5.23 -3.62
N LEU A 17 -5.21 -4.77 -3.37
CA LEU A 17 -4.82 -3.39 -3.63
C LEU A 17 -3.96 -3.31 -4.89
N LYS A 18 -4.36 -2.47 -5.84
CA LYS A 18 -3.54 -2.11 -7.00
C LYS A 18 -2.94 -0.74 -6.76
N ASN A 19 -1.62 -0.66 -6.83
CA ASN A 19 -0.86 0.57 -6.72
C ASN A 19 -1.18 1.51 -7.89
N MET A 20 -1.61 2.72 -7.55
CA MET A 20 -1.87 3.82 -8.47
C MET A 20 -0.90 4.99 -8.26
N SER A 21 0.03 4.86 -7.31
CA SER A 21 1.05 5.87 -7.03
C SER A 21 2.16 5.89 -8.08
N GLY A 22 2.99 6.94 -8.05
CA GLY A 22 4.18 7.04 -8.89
C GLY A 22 5.36 6.17 -8.43
N TYR A 23 5.22 5.42 -7.34
CA TYR A 23 6.27 4.53 -6.82
C TYR A 23 6.06 3.09 -7.32
N SER A 24 7.14 2.31 -7.39
CA SER A 24 7.06 0.88 -7.74
C SER A 24 7.41 0.02 -6.53
N PHE A 25 6.87 -1.19 -6.46
CA PHE A 25 7.19 -2.13 -5.38
C PHE A 25 8.44 -2.97 -5.67
N PHE A 26 9.08 -3.43 -4.60
CA PHE A 26 10.25 -4.28 -4.64
C PHE A 26 9.82 -5.74 -4.80
N GLY A 27 10.10 -6.33 -5.97
CA GLY A 27 9.94 -7.76 -6.20
C GLY A 27 8.51 -8.24 -6.47
N THR A 28 7.51 -7.35 -6.50
CA THR A 28 6.11 -7.69 -6.79
C THR A 28 5.58 -6.96 -8.03
N THR A 29 4.50 -7.49 -8.59
CA THR A 29 3.57 -6.76 -9.46
C THR A 29 2.99 -5.54 -8.74
N ASP A 30 2.45 -4.55 -9.47
CA ASP A 30 1.74 -3.39 -8.91
C ASP A 30 0.44 -3.74 -8.14
N THR A 31 0.24 -5.02 -7.81
CA THR A 31 -0.89 -5.51 -7.03
C THR A 31 -0.36 -6.27 -5.82
N ILE A 32 -0.97 -6.01 -4.66
CA ILE A 32 -0.68 -6.65 -3.39
C ILE A 32 -1.98 -7.15 -2.75
N ALA A 33 -1.89 -8.24 -2.00
CA ALA A 33 -3.00 -8.75 -1.19
C ALA A 33 -2.68 -8.50 0.28
N ILE A 34 -3.63 -7.93 1.02
CA ILE A 34 -3.55 -7.74 2.47
C ILE A 34 -4.63 -8.61 3.10
N PRO A 35 -4.28 -9.80 3.62
CA PRO A 35 -5.26 -10.68 4.25
C PRO A 35 -5.93 -10.04 5.47
N GLN A 36 -7.15 -10.44 5.77
CA GLN A 36 -7.85 -10.04 7.00
C GLN A 36 -7.04 -10.36 8.26
N HIS A 37 -7.09 -9.46 9.25
CA HIS A 37 -6.42 -9.59 10.56
C HIS A 37 -4.91 -9.88 10.48
N GLN A 38 -4.23 -9.40 9.44
CA GLN A 38 -2.79 -9.65 9.23
C GLN A 38 -2.02 -8.38 8.92
N ILE A 39 -0.73 -8.42 9.25
CA ILE A 39 0.29 -7.43 8.87
C ILE A 39 0.99 -7.93 7.62
N THR A 40 1.08 -7.07 6.60
CA THR A 40 1.84 -7.34 5.37
C THR A 40 2.96 -6.32 5.24
N GLN A 41 4.18 -6.79 5.03
CA GLN A 41 5.33 -5.94 4.72
C GLN A 41 5.40 -5.64 3.22
N ILE A 42 5.55 -4.37 2.88
CA ILE A 42 5.62 -3.90 1.50
C ILE A 42 6.92 -3.10 1.33
N GLY A 43 7.76 -3.52 0.38
CA GLY A 43 8.93 -2.75 -0.02
C GLY A 43 8.59 -1.77 -1.14
N VAL A 44 8.78 -0.48 -0.92
CA VAL A 44 8.50 0.60 -1.87
C VAL A 44 9.82 1.19 -2.38
N LYS A 45 10.02 1.18 -3.69
CA LYS A 45 11.17 1.83 -4.34
C LYS A 45 10.89 3.32 -4.48
N THR A 46 11.46 4.11 -3.57
CA THR A 46 11.34 5.58 -3.58
C THR A 46 12.44 6.24 -4.42
N GLY A 47 13.49 5.50 -4.78
CA GLY A 47 14.65 5.99 -5.54
C GLY A 47 15.61 6.81 -4.68
N THR A 48 15.08 7.69 -3.84
CA THR A 48 15.80 8.54 -2.89
C THR A 48 15.24 8.35 -1.47
N ARG A 49 15.97 8.82 -0.45
CA ARG A 49 15.46 8.86 0.92
C ARG A 49 14.33 9.90 0.99
N VAL A 50 13.16 9.47 1.44
CA VAL A 50 11.98 10.33 1.60
C VAL A 50 11.59 10.39 3.07
N GLU A 51 11.16 11.55 3.55
CA GLU A 51 10.70 11.75 4.93
C GLU A 51 9.21 11.40 5.10
N LYS A 52 8.47 11.37 3.99
CA LYS A 52 7.05 11.02 3.93
C LYS A 52 6.76 10.24 2.66
N VAL A 53 5.83 9.30 2.73
CA VAL A 53 5.31 8.58 1.57
C VAL A 53 3.79 8.68 1.55
N SER A 54 3.22 8.85 0.35
CA SER A 54 1.79 8.78 0.10
C SER A 54 1.57 7.77 -1.03
N LEU A 55 0.80 6.72 -0.73
CA LEU A 55 0.51 5.61 -1.63
C LEU A 55 -0.99 5.57 -1.90
N GLU A 56 -1.36 5.78 -3.15
CA GLU A 56 -2.73 5.64 -3.62
C GLU A 56 -2.96 4.22 -4.16
N PHE A 57 -4.08 3.63 -3.77
CA PHE A 57 -4.47 2.29 -4.17
C PHE A 57 -5.91 2.24 -4.66
N GLU A 58 -6.14 1.44 -5.69
CA GLU A 58 -7.46 0.97 -6.08
C GLU A 58 -7.74 -0.39 -5.43
N VAL A 59 -8.88 -0.50 -4.72
CA VAL A 59 -9.30 -1.73 -4.03
C VAL A 59 -10.11 -2.60 -5.01
N GLN A 60 -9.43 -3.56 -5.65
CA GLN A 60 -9.97 -4.37 -6.75
C GLN A 60 -11.16 -5.26 -6.35
N ASN A 61 -11.35 -5.50 -5.06
CA ASN A 61 -12.48 -6.28 -4.54
C ASN A 61 -13.55 -5.43 -3.83
N ALA A 62 -13.53 -4.10 -4.00
CA ALA A 62 -14.55 -3.20 -3.45
C ALA A 62 -15.09 -2.26 -4.54
N LEU A 63 -16.32 -2.50 -4.98
CA LEU A 63 -17.02 -1.62 -5.94
C LEU A 63 -17.85 -0.57 -5.19
N VAL A 64 -17.67 0.71 -5.54
CA VAL A 64 -18.51 1.80 -5.04
C VAL A 64 -19.69 2.10 -5.98
N GLN A 65 -19.51 1.81 -7.27
CA GLN A 65 -20.52 1.92 -8.31
C GLN A 65 -20.24 0.84 -9.36
N PRO A 66 -21.21 0.48 -10.23
CA PRO A 66 -20.95 -0.44 -11.34
C PRO A 66 -19.74 0.01 -12.17
N GLY A 67 -18.71 -0.83 -12.23
CA GLY A 67 -17.46 -0.55 -12.96
C GLY A 67 -16.51 0.45 -12.30
N LYS A 68 -16.75 0.86 -11.04
CA LYS A 68 -15.88 1.77 -10.30
C LYS A 68 -15.48 1.17 -8.96
N TYR A 69 -14.18 0.99 -8.79
CA TYR A 69 -13.58 0.49 -7.55
C TYR A 69 -13.42 1.60 -6.51
N ALA A 70 -13.31 1.21 -5.25
CA ALA A 70 -12.94 2.11 -4.16
C ALA A 70 -11.46 2.50 -4.28
N THR A 71 -11.14 3.71 -3.82
CA THR A 71 -9.76 4.21 -3.76
C THR A 71 -9.41 4.54 -2.32
N ILE A 72 -8.21 4.18 -1.90
CA ILE A 72 -7.67 4.51 -0.57
C ILE A 72 -6.29 5.14 -0.72
N VAL A 73 -5.96 6.05 0.20
CA VAL A 73 -4.63 6.68 0.27
C VAL A 73 -4.03 6.37 1.63
N LEU A 74 -2.85 5.75 1.65
CA LEU A 74 -2.06 5.51 2.85
C LEU A 74 -0.91 6.52 2.89
N SER A 75 -0.83 7.31 3.96
CA SER A 75 0.21 8.33 4.14
C SER A 75 0.96 8.09 5.45
N SER A 76 2.28 8.27 5.45
CA SER A 76 3.08 8.28 6.67
C SER A 76 3.30 9.72 7.13
N ASP A 77 2.91 10.04 8.37
CA ASP A 77 3.20 11.37 8.95
C ASP A 77 4.65 11.50 9.43
N GLU A 78 5.24 10.41 9.93
CA GLU A 78 6.62 10.31 10.42
C GLU A 78 7.17 8.91 10.09
N ILE A 79 8.38 8.84 9.52
CA ILE A 79 9.06 7.57 9.25
C ILE A 79 10.12 7.40 10.35
N ASP A 80 9.94 6.42 11.26
CA ASP A 80 10.95 6.06 12.27
C ASP A 80 12.15 5.40 11.57
N ILE A 81 13.27 6.12 11.52
CA ILE A 81 14.51 5.65 10.90
C ILE A 81 15.38 5.05 11.99
N ARG A 82 15.29 3.73 12.16
CA ARG A 82 16.18 3.00 13.06
C ARG A 82 17.53 2.76 12.36
N GLU A 83 18.59 3.35 12.90
CA GLU A 83 20.00 3.16 12.48
C GLU A 83 20.55 1.78 12.85
#